data_AF-A0A3N7JVW6-F1
#
_entry.id   AF-A0A3N7JVW6-F1
#
_cell.length_a   1.000
_cell.length_b   1.000
_cell.length_c   1.000
_cell.angle_alpha   90.00
_cell.angle_beta   90.00
_cell.angle_gamma   90.00
#
_symmetry.space_group_name_H-M   'P 1'
#
loop_
_entity.id
_entity.type
_entity.pdbx_description
1 polymer ?
#
loop_
_entity_poly.entity_id
_entity_poly.type
_entity_poly.pdbx_seq_one_letter_code
_entity_poly.pdbx_strand_id
1 'polypeptide(L)'
;MPKASAPFDVYVPPSQRFAALQLGRLREELPATVALLKQRRADLIDERVIEQYVELNWLEWRGGGLKLTITGENLCKQMTPRPVIEDADQAA
;
A
#
# COMPACT_ATOMS: atom_id res chain seq x y z
N MET A 1 -4.01 36.50 33.60
CA MET A 1 -5.04 35.44 33.63
C MET A 1 -4.75 34.47 32.48
N PRO A 2 -4.88 33.15 32.68
CA PRO A 2 -4.16 32.14 31.91
C PRO A 2 -4.70 32.02 30.49
N LYS A 3 -3.79 31.98 29.50
CA LYS A 3 -4.11 31.65 28.11
C LYS A 3 -4.40 30.15 28.09
N ALA A 4 -5.67 29.78 27.94
CA ALA A 4 -6.06 28.38 27.82
C ALA A 4 -5.44 27.80 26.54
N SER A 5 -4.30 27.11 26.70
CA SER A 5 -3.78 26.18 25.70
C SER A 5 -4.77 25.04 25.60
N ALA A 6 -5.62 25.06 24.59
CA ALA A 6 -6.33 23.86 24.18
C ALA A 6 -5.28 22.84 23.67
N PRO A 7 -5.36 21.57 24.10
CA PRO A 7 -4.45 20.53 23.64
C PRO A 7 -4.66 20.30 22.14
N PHE A 8 -3.57 20.01 21.44
CA PHE A 8 -3.54 19.63 20.03
C PHE A 8 -4.29 18.30 19.80
N ASP A 9 -5.62 18.33 19.81
CA ASP A 9 -6.38 17.32 19.07
C ASP A 9 -6.29 17.71 17.59
N VAL A 10 -5.44 16.97 16.88
CA VAL A 10 -5.22 17.13 15.43
C VAL A 10 -6.57 16.91 14.74
N TYR A 11 -7.29 17.98 14.43
CA TYR A 11 -8.47 17.91 13.58
C TYR A 11 -8.01 17.42 12.21
N VAL A 12 -8.25 16.14 11.92
CA VAL A 12 -8.08 15.57 10.59
C VAL A 12 -9.38 15.87 9.82
N PRO A 13 -9.36 16.79 8.84
CA PRO A 13 -10.56 17.09 8.06
C PRO A 13 -11.12 15.81 7.42
N PRO A 14 -12.45 15.68 7.29
CA PRO A 14 -13.08 14.47 6.78
C PRO A 14 -12.55 14.06 5.40
N SER A 15 -12.19 15.02 4.55
CA SER A 15 -11.53 14.79 3.25
C SER A 15 -10.23 13.98 3.36
N GLN A 16 -9.40 14.23 4.37
CA GLN A 16 -8.19 13.45 4.63
C GLN A 16 -8.48 12.08 5.22
N ARG A 17 -9.58 11.92 5.98
CA ARG A 17 -9.99 10.61 6.51
C ARG A 17 -10.43 9.67 5.38
N PHE A 18 -11.18 10.20 4.40
CA PHE A 18 -11.51 9.45 3.19
C PHE A 18 -10.27 9.06 2.39
N ALA A 19 -9.31 9.98 2.23
CA ALA A 19 -8.04 9.67 1.59
C ALA A 19 -7.25 8.57 2.32
N ALA A 20 -7.23 8.59 3.66
CA ALA A 20 -6.57 7.56 4.46
C ALA A 20 -7.23 6.18 4.31
N LEU A 21 -8.58 6.12 4.25
CA LEU A 21 -9.31 4.88 4.01
C LEU A 21 -9.06 4.32 2.60
N GLN A 22 -9.07 5.20 1.59
CA GLN A 22 -8.76 4.80 0.21
C GLN A 22 -7.32 4.29 0.09
N LEU A 23 -6.37 4.98 0.73
CA LEU A 23 -4.98 4.54 0.76
C LEU A 23 -4.81 3.19 1.47
N GLY A 24 -5.54 2.97 2.57
CA GLY A 24 -5.58 1.68 3.27
C GLY A 24 -6.10 0.55 2.38
N ARG A 25 -7.17 0.81 1.62
CA ARG A 25 -7.72 -0.15 0.67
C ARG A 25 -6.76 -0.46 -0.48
N LEU A 26 -6.19 0.58 -1.11
CA LEU A 26 -5.18 0.43 -2.16
C LEU A 26 -3.96 -0.36 -1.66
N ARG A 27 -3.58 -0.13 -0.41
CA ARG A 27 -2.52 -0.90 0.26
C ARG A 27 -2.87 -2.38 0.34
N GLU A 28 -4.02 -2.72 0.88
CA GLU A 28 -4.46 -4.12 1.03
C GLU A 28 -4.62 -4.85 -0.31
N GLU A 29 -5.07 -4.15 -1.36
CA GLU A 29 -5.28 -4.72 -2.70
C GLU A 29 -3.99 -4.80 -3.55
N LEU A 30 -2.92 -4.09 -3.17
CA LEU A 30 -1.68 -4.03 -3.94
C LEU A 30 -1.05 -5.41 -4.18
N PRO A 31 -0.86 -6.32 -3.20
CA PRO A 31 -0.24 -7.62 -3.45
C PRO A 31 -0.99 -8.48 -4.48
N ALA A 32 -2.33 -8.44 -4.47
CA ALA A 32 -3.16 -9.11 -5.47
C ALA A 32 -2.97 -8.50 -6.86
N THR A 33 -2.92 -7.17 -6.93
CA THR A 33 -2.60 -6.42 -8.16
C THR A 33 -1.23 -6.84 -8.71
N VAL A 34 -0.21 -6.96 -7.86
CA VAL A 34 1.13 -7.41 -8.27
C VAL A 34 1.11 -8.85 -8.81
N ALA A 35 0.30 -9.74 -8.23
CA ALA A 35 0.14 -11.10 -8.74
C ALA A 35 -0.44 -11.11 -10.17
N LEU A 36 -1.41 -10.24 -10.46
CA LEU A 36 -1.96 -10.07 -11.80
C LEU A 36 -0.92 -9.53 -12.79
N LEU A 37 -0.11 -8.55 -12.40
CA LEU A 37 0.97 -8.02 -13.24
C LEU A 37 2.02 -9.09 -13.57
N LYS A 38 2.39 -9.94 -12.59
CA LYS A 38 3.30 -11.08 -12.82
C LYS A 38 2.73 -12.10 -13.81
N GLN A 39 1.41 -12.27 -13.83
CA GLN A 39 0.70 -13.13 -14.77
C GLN A 39 0.42 -12.47 -16.12
N ARG A 40 0.90 -11.24 -16.35
CA ARG A 40 0.59 -10.40 -17.52
C ARG A 40 -0.91 -10.14 -17.71
N ARG A 41 -1.67 -10.15 -16.61
CA ARG A 41 -3.13 -9.93 -16.59
C ARG A 41 -3.49 -8.52 -16.10
N ALA A 42 -2.80 -7.51 -16.65
CA ALA A 42 -3.08 -6.11 -16.28
C ALA A 42 -4.48 -5.67 -16.74
N ASP A 43 -5.04 -6.34 -17.74
CA ASP A 43 -6.41 -6.19 -18.24
C ASP A 43 -7.50 -6.44 -17.19
N LEU A 44 -7.18 -7.17 -16.11
CA LEU A 44 -8.12 -7.41 -15.01
C LEU A 44 -8.12 -6.32 -13.93
N ILE A 45 -7.20 -5.36 -14.01
CA ILE A 45 -7.08 -4.28 -13.04
C ILE A 45 -7.85 -3.09 -13.60
N ASP A 46 -8.75 -2.52 -12.80
CA ASP A 46 -9.48 -1.31 -13.18
C ASP A 46 -8.50 -0.17 -13.49
N GLU A 47 -8.71 0.54 -14.60
CA GLU A 47 -7.82 1.59 -15.07
C GLU A 47 -7.66 2.72 -14.03
N ARG A 48 -8.73 3.06 -13.30
CA ARG A 48 -8.67 4.06 -12.22
C ARG A 48 -7.81 3.61 -11.05
N VAL A 49 -7.73 2.30 -10.81
CA VAL A 49 -6.87 1.72 -9.77
C VAL A 49 -5.41 1.77 -10.23
N ILE A 50 -5.14 1.50 -11.51
CA ILE A 50 -3.80 1.67 -12.10
C ILE A 50 -3.33 3.12 -11.97
N GLU A 51 -4.17 4.08 -12.34
CA GLU A 51 -3.87 5.52 -12.24
C GLU A 51 -3.51 5.91 -10.80
N GLN A 52 -4.33 5.51 -9.82
CA GLN A 52 -4.04 5.77 -8.41
C GLN A 52 -2.70 5.18 -7.95
N TYR A 53 -2.36 3.96 -8.37
CA TYR A 53 -1.07 3.37 -8.03
C TYR A 53 0.11 4.09 -8.70
N VAL A 54 -0.07 4.62 -9.91
CA VAL A 54 0.93 5.43 -10.60
C VAL A 54 1.10 6.79 -9.92
N GLU A 55 0.00 7.46 -9.54
CA GLU A 55 0.02 8.72 -8.79
C GLU A 55 0.72 8.57 -7.43
N LEU A 56 0.51 7.43 -6.75
CA LEU A 56 1.17 7.09 -5.49
C LEU A 56 2.63 6.64 -5.67
N ASN A 57 3.13 6.57 -6.91
CA ASN A 57 4.47 6.08 -7.26
C ASN A 57 4.73 4.65 -6.78
N TRP A 58 3.70 3.80 -6.74
CA TRP A 58 3.82 2.37 -6.42
C TRP A 58 3.96 1.52 -7.69
N LEU A 59 3.36 2.00 -8.78
CA LEU A 59 3.52 1.46 -10.12
C LEU A 59 4.06 2.55 -11.05
N GLU A 60 4.72 2.13 -12.13
CA GLU A 60 5.21 3.03 -13.16
C GLU A 60 5.09 2.38 -14.55
N TRP A 61 4.85 3.21 -15.55
CA TRP A 61 4.93 2.79 -16.95
C TRP A 61 6.39 2.74 -17.39
N ARG A 62 6.87 1.55 -17.77
CA ARG A 62 8.23 1.34 -18.29
C ARG A 62 8.21 0.50 -19.56
N GLY A 63 8.65 1.09 -20.66
CA GLY A 63 8.82 0.40 -21.95
C GLY A 63 7.53 -0.24 -22.48
N GLY A 64 6.39 0.43 -22.28
CA GLY A 64 5.08 -0.05 -22.74
C GLY A 64 4.39 -1.05 -21.80
N GLY A 65 4.94 -1.34 -20.62
CA GLY A 65 4.32 -2.19 -19.61
C GLY A 65 4.29 -1.53 -18.23
N LEU A 66 3.35 -1.98 -17.40
CA LEU A 66 3.24 -1.54 -16.01
C LEU A 66 4.20 -2.35 -15.13
N LYS A 67 5.02 -1.67 -14.33
CA LYS A 67 6.00 -2.29 -13.43
C LYS A 67 5.91 -1.75 -12.02
N LEU A 68 6.34 -2.57 -11.05
CA LEU A 68 6.47 -2.18 -9.66
C LEU A 68 7.64 -1.22 -9.48
N THR A 69 7.44 -0.15 -8.73
CA THR A 69 8.53 0.72 -8.27
C THR A 69 9.19 0.15 -7.02
N ILE A 70 10.30 0.74 -6.59
CA ILE A 70 10.95 0.42 -5.30
C ILE A 70 9.98 0.68 -4.13
N THR A 71 9.20 1.76 -4.19
CA THR A 71 8.20 2.09 -3.16
C THR A 71 7.12 1.02 -3.07
N GLY A 72 6.56 0.61 -4.22
CA GLY A 72 5.56 -0.46 -4.28
C GLY A 72 6.10 -1.80 -3.80
N GLU A 73 7.35 -2.13 -4.15
CA GLU A 73 8.02 -3.35 -3.70
C GLU A 73 8.18 -3.40 -2.18
N ASN A 74 8.66 -2.30 -1.59
CA ASN A 74 8.83 -2.20 -0.14
C ASN A 74 7.49 -2.27 0.59
N LEU A 75 6.43 -1.72 0.00
CA LEU A 75 5.09 -1.79 0.56
C LEU A 75 4.56 -3.23 0.57
N CYS A 76 4.70 -3.98 -0.53
CA CYS A 76 4.34 -5.40 -0.57
C CYS A 76 5.14 -6.23 0.45
N LYS A 77 6.43 -5.94 0.62
CA LYS A 77 7.28 -6.60 1.64
C LYS A 77 6.81 -6.31 3.07
N GLN A 78 6.31 -5.11 3.34
CA GLN A 78 5.76 -4.74 4.65
C GLN A 78 4.42 -5.42 4.95
N MET A 79 3.63 -5.72 3.90
CA MET A 79 2.32 -6.38 4.03
C MET A 79 2.41 -7.88 4.14
N THR A 80 3.46 -8.48 3.59
CA THR A 80 3.71 -9.90 3.77
C THR A 80 4.22 -10.07 5.20
N PRO A 81 3.47 -10.75 6.10
CA PRO A 81 4.00 -11.02 7.41
C PRO A 81 5.32 -11.79 7.24
N ARG A 82 6.37 -11.34 7.93
CA ARG A 82 7.62 -12.11 8.00
C ARG A 82 7.25 -13.50 8.48
N PRO A 83 7.60 -14.58 7.75
CA PRO A 83 7.39 -15.92 8.27
C PRO A 83 8.15 -16.01 9.59
N VAL A 84 7.43 -16.22 10.69
CA VAL A 84 8.03 -16.71 11.93
C VAL A 84 8.60 -18.08 11.57
N ILE A 85 9.92 -18.12 11.43
CA ILE A 85 10.64 -19.40 11.41
C ILE A 85 10.55 -19.85 12.86
N GLU A 86 9.50 -20.61 13.20
CA GLU A 86 9.52 -21.45 14.39
C GLU A 86 10.62 -22.47 14.15
N ASP A 87 11.77 -22.23 14.79
CA ASP A 87 12.87 -23.19 14.94
C ASP A 87 12.29 -24.48 15.53
N ALA A 88 11.92 -25.39 14.63
CA ALA A 88 11.70 -26.80 14.93
C ALA A 88 13.07 -27.46 15.15
N ASP A 89 13.67 -27.22 16.31
CA ASP A 89 14.77 -27.99 16.90
C ASP A 89 14.80 -27.65 18.40
N GLN A 90 14.56 -28.54 19.37
CA GLN A 90 15.07 -29.89 19.48
C GLN A 90 14.18 -30.68 20.47
N ALA A 91 13.71 -31.84 20.04
CA ALA A 91 13.32 -32.92 20.93
C ALA A 91 14.59 -33.60 21.48
N ALA A 92 14.70 -33.72 22.81
CA ALA A 92 15.39 -34.80 23.51
C ALA A 92 14.93 -34.82 24.98
#